data_AF-A0A485AT86-F1
#
_entry.id   AF-A0A485AT86-F1
#
_cell.length_a   1.000
_cell.length_b   1.000
_cell.length_c   1.000
_cell.angle_alpha   90.00
_cell.angle_beta   90.00
_cell.angle_gamma   90.00
#
_symmetry.space_group_name_H-M   'P 1'
#
loop_
_entity.id
_entity.type
_entity.pdbx_description
1 polymer ?
#
loop_
_entity_poly.entity_id
_entity_poly.type
_entity_poly.pdbx_seq_one_letter_code
_entity_poly.pdbx_strand_id
1 'polypeptide(L)'
;MLKEMIRHAGKSGTREVVLGMAHRGRLNVLVNVLGKKPQDLFDEFAGKHKEHLGTGDVKYHMGFSSDMETEGGPGAPGAGV
;
A
#
# COMPACT_ATOMS: atom_id res chain seq x y z
N MET A 1 3.14 5.48 12.80
CA MET A 1 4.41 4.72 12.68
C MET A 1 4.70 4.35 11.22
N LEU A 2 4.00 3.41 10.58
CA LEU A 2 4.36 2.96 9.22
C LEU A 2 4.42 4.09 8.17
N LYS A 3 3.43 4.99 8.14
CA LYS A 3 3.48 6.18 7.26
C LYS A 3 4.72 7.04 7.48
N GLU A 4 5.12 7.24 8.73
CA GLU A 4 6.30 8.03 9.06
C GLU A 4 7.59 7.32 8.64
N MET A 5 7.64 5.99 8.72
CA MET A 5 8.77 5.21 8.18
C MET A 5 8.86 5.38 6.65
N ILE A 6 7.74 5.31 5.93
CA ILE A 6 7.70 5.52 4.48
C ILE A 6 8.13 6.95 4.12
N ARG A 7 7.60 7.96 4.82
CA ARG A 7 7.98 9.37 4.61
C ARG A 7 9.46 9.61 4.87
N HIS A 8 10.01 9.02 5.94
CA HIS A 8 11.42 9.16 6.26
C HIS A 8 12.31 8.46 5.22
N ALA A 9 11.93 7.27 4.76
CA ALA A 9 12.63 6.59 3.67
C ALA A 9 12.67 7.46 2.40
N GLY A 10 11.54 8.06 2.04
CA GLY A 10 11.46 9.00 0.91
C GLY A 10 12.36 10.22 1.08
N LYS A 11 12.39 10.85 2.28
CA LYS A 11 13.33 11.95 2.58
C LYS A 11 14.80 11.54 2.42
N SER A 12 15.13 10.29 2.68
CA SER A 12 16.47 9.72 2.53
C SER A 12 16.77 9.25 1.10
N GLY A 13 15.92 9.58 0.12
CA GLY A 13 16.12 9.24 -1.30
C GLY A 13 15.72 7.81 -1.69
N THR A 14 15.03 7.08 -0.80
CA THR A 14 14.52 5.73 -1.13
C THR A 14 13.39 5.85 -2.14
N ARG A 15 13.51 5.15 -3.27
CA ARG A 15 12.52 5.14 -4.36
C ARG A 15 11.44 4.06 -4.20
N GLU A 16 11.77 2.95 -3.54
CA GLU A 16 10.86 1.81 -3.39
C GLU A 16 10.90 1.25 -1.97
N VAL A 17 9.72 0.89 -1.44
CA VAL A 17 9.55 0.22 -0.15
C VAL A 17 8.76 -1.07 -0.37
N VAL A 18 9.36 -2.21 -0.02
CA VAL A 18 8.68 -3.51 -0.05
C VAL A 18 8.28 -3.90 1.36
N LEU A 19 6.99 -4.16 1.58
CA LEU A 19 6.43 -4.49 2.89
C LEU A 19 5.91 -5.93 2.94
N GLY A 20 6.54 -6.77 3.77
CA GLY A 20 6.01 -8.07 4.18
C GLY A 20 5.27 -7.96 5.52
N MET A 21 4.05 -8.49 5.61
CA MET A 21 3.28 -8.50 6.87
C MET A 21 2.35 -9.70 7.02
N ALA A 22 2.13 -10.13 8.27
CA ALA A 22 1.10 -11.10 8.64
C ALA A 22 -0.31 -10.47 8.66
N HIS A 23 -1.33 -11.22 9.10
CA HIS A 23 -2.74 -10.83 9.01
C HIS A 23 -3.13 -9.63 9.90
N ARG A 24 -2.47 -9.48 11.07
CA ARG A 24 -2.84 -8.47 12.07
C ARG A 24 -2.65 -7.06 11.51
N GLY A 25 -3.73 -6.30 11.46
CA GLY A 25 -3.72 -4.93 10.95
C GLY A 25 -3.61 -4.81 9.43
N ARG A 26 -3.61 -5.91 8.66
CA ARG A 26 -3.41 -5.88 7.20
C ARG A 26 -4.45 -5.04 6.48
N LEU A 27 -5.73 -5.23 6.77
CA LEU A 27 -6.80 -4.44 6.15
C LEU A 27 -6.66 -2.94 6.45
N ASN A 28 -6.22 -2.60 7.67
CA ASN A 28 -5.94 -1.22 8.05
C ASN A 28 -4.75 -0.64 7.27
N VAL A 29 -3.68 -1.41 7.06
CA VAL A 29 -2.54 -0.98 6.23
C VAL A 29 -2.98 -0.78 4.78
N LEU A 30 -3.70 -1.74 4.20
CA LEU A 30 -4.18 -1.64 2.82
C LEU A 30 -5.00 -0.36 2.59
N VAL A 31 -5.97 -0.08 3.46
CA VAL A 31 -6.86 1.07 3.29
C VAL A 31 -6.20 2.37 3.73
N ASN A 32 -5.69 2.41 4.96
CA ASN A 32 -5.28 3.67 5.58
C ASN A 32 -3.84 4.05 5.28
N VAL A 33 -3.00 3.14 4.77
CA VAL A 33 -1.59 3.43 4.42
C VAL A 33 -1.36 3.36 2.91
N LEU A 34 -1.74 2.26 2.27
CA LEU A 34 -1.48 2.04 0.84
C LEU A 34 -2.59 2.57 -0.08
N GLY A 35 -3.70 3.07 0.47
CA GLY A 35 -4.73 3.74 -0.32
C GLY A 35 -5.67 2.82 -1.08
N LYS A 36 -5.82 1.54 -0.69
CA LYS A 36 -6.90 0.69 -1.17
C LYS A 36 -8.24 1.36 -0.89
N LYS A 37 -9.10 1.46 -1.89
CA LYS A 37 -10.43 2.06 -1.73
C LYS A 37 -11.24 1.24 -0.72
N PRO A 38 -11.86 1.85 0.30
CA PRO A 38 -12.72 1.13 1.24
C PRO A 38 -13.83 0.34 0.56
N GLN A 39 -14.38 0.89 -0.54
CA GLN A 39 -15.41 0.22 -1.34
C GLN A 39 -14.93 -1.14 -1.88
N ASP A 40 -13.72 -1.21 -2.42
CA ASP A 40 -13.16 -2.47 -2.94
C ASP A 40 -13.05 -3.51 -1.80
N LEU A 41 -12.67 -3.08 -0.60
CA LEU A 41 -12.62 -3.96 0.57
C LEU A 41 -14.03 -4.45 0.96
N PHE A 42 -15.03 -3.56 0.99
CA PHE A 42 -16.40 -3.95 1.32
C PHE A 42 -17.02 -4.90 0.30
N ASP A 43 -16.72 -4.71 -0.98
CA ASP A 43 -17.16 -5.61 -2.05
C ASP A 43 -16.55 -7.02 -1.86
N GLU A 44 -15.29 -7.15 -1.43
CA GLU A 44 -14.69 -8.43 -1.03
C GLU A 44 -15.35 -9.06 0.21
N PHE A 45 -15.91 -8.26 1.12
CA PHE A 45 -16.74 -8.77 2.22
C PHE A 45 -18.13 -9.20 1.77
N ALA A 46 -18.69 -8.56 0.75
CA ALA A 46 -19.97 -8.93 0.16
C ALA A 46 -19.87 -10.11 -0.83
N GLY A 47 -18.67 -10.67 -1.05
CA GLY A 47 -18.45 -11.76 -2.01
C GLY A 47 -18.51 -11.31 -3.47
N LYS A 48 -18.42 -9.99 -3.73
CA LYS A 48 -18.33 -9.45 -5.07
C LYS A 48 -16.88 -9.51 -5.52
N HIS A 49 -16.56 -10.53 -6.28
CA HIS A 49 -15.22 -10.73 -6.82
C HIS A 49 -15.16 -10.15 -8.23
N LYS A 50 -14.07 -9.43 -8.54
CA LYS A 50 -13.71 -9.19 -9.95
C LYS A 50 -13.38 -10.54 -10.57
N GLU A 51 -13.60 -10.74 -11.86
CA GLU A 51 -13.12 -11.96 -12.51
C GLU A 51 -11.61 -12.07 -12.32
N HIS A 52 -11.20 -13.09 -11.57
CA HIS A 52 -9.81 -13.34 -11.25
C HIS A 52 -9.27 -14.39 -12.21
N LEU A 53 -8.06 -14.17 -12.72
CA LEU A 53 -7.28 -15.18 -13.42
C LEU A 53 -6.74 -16.20 -12.38
N GLY A 54 -7.60 -17.02 -11.79
CA GLY A 54 -7.21 -18.07 -10.83
C GLY A 54 -8.26 -18.39 -9.75
N THR A 55 -7.89 -19.28 -8.82
CA THR A 55 -8.75 -19.74 -7.73
C THR A 55 -8.95 -18.71 -6.61
N GLY A 56 -8.10 -17.68 -6.55
CA GLY A 56 -8.12 -16.65 -5.50
C GLY A 56 -7.52 -17.10 -4.16
N ASP A 57 -7.52 -16.18 -3.20
CA ASP A 57 -7.12 -16.39 -1.80
C ASP A 57 -7.98 -15.49 -0.88
N VAL A 58 -7.92 -15.68 0.43
CA VAL A 58 -8.67 -14.88 1.40
C VAL A 58 -8.20 -13.41 1.38
N LYS A 59 -9.14 -12.49 1.63
CA LYS A 59 -8.91 -11.02 1.66
C LYS A 59 -7.71 -10.56 2.51
N TYR A 60 -7.30 -11.36 3.50
CA TYR A 60 -6.17 -11.08 4.39
C TYR A 60 -4.80 -11.51 3.83
N HIS A 61 -4.74 -12.06 2.61
CA HIS A 61 -3.49 -12.38 1.92
C HIS A 61 -3.23 -11.48 0.71
N MET A 62 -4.18 -10.61 0.36
CA MET A 62 -4.07 -9.70 -0.77
C MET A 62 -2.86 -8.77 -0.62
N GLY A 63 -2.03 -8.73 -1.66
CA GLY A 63 -1.01 -7.69 -1.85
C GLY A 63 -1.63 -6.41 -2.38
N PHE A 64 -0.85 -5.33 -2.40
CA PHE A 64 -1.24 -4.05 -3.00
C PHE A 64 0.02 -3.31 -3.43
N SER A 65 -0.08 -2.55 -4.51
CA SER A 65 0.98 -1.66 -5.01
C SER A 65 0.40 -0.28 -5.25
N SER A 66 1.13 0.75 -4.85
CA SER A 66 0.69 2.14 -4.93
C SER A 66 1.89 3.07 -4.86
N ASP A 67 1.84 4.16 -5.60
CA ASP A 67 2.78 5.27 -5.42
C ASP A 67 2.33 6.14 -4.24
N MET A 68 3.30 6.58 -3.44
CA MET A 68 3.08 7.48 -2.32
C MET A 68 4.01 8.69 -2.43
N GLU A 69 3.43 9.87 -2.55
CA GLU A 69 4.20 11.12 -2.53
C GLU A 69 4.87 11.34 -1.17
N THR A 70 6.15 11.70 -1.20
CA THR A 70 6.93 12.04 -0.01
C THR A 70 7.72 13.32 -0.25
N GLU A 71 8.24 13.91 0.82
CA GLU A 71 9.03 15.14 0.77
C GLU A 71 10.37 14.99 0.02
N GLY A 72 10.80 13.77 -0.32
CA GLY A 72 11.98 13.51 -1.17
C GLY A 72 11.65 13.10 -2.60
N GLY A 73 10.38 13.27 -3.02
CA GLY A 73 9.93 12.94 -4.37
C GLY A 73 10.58 13.79 -5.47
N PRO A 74 10.31 13.51 -6.76
CA PRO A 74 10.99 14.11 -7.92
C PRO A 74 10.95 15.65 -8.02
N GLY A 75 10.14 16.35 -7.20
CA GLY A 75 10.08 17.81 -7.11
C GLY A 75 10.68 18.40 -5.82
N ALA A 76 11.32 17.58 -4.98
CA ALA A 76 11.87 18.02 -3.70
C ALA A 76 13.17 18.81 -3.86
N PRO A 77 13.38 19.92 -3.11
CA PRO A 77 14.65 20.62 -3.11
C PRO A 77 15.76 19.69 -2.61
N GLY A 78 16.73 19.37 -3.47
CA GLY A 78 17.84 18.47 -3.14
C GLY A 78 17.65 17.00 -3.54
N ALA A 79 16.57 16.65 -4.27
CA ALA A 79 16.49 15.38 -5.00
C ALA A 79 17.53 15.41 -6.14
N GLY A 80 18.75 15.01 -5.83
CA GLY A 80 19.85 14.92 -6.78
C GLY A 80 19.54 13.97 -7.94
N VAL A 81 20.14 14.31 -9.08
CA VAL A 81 20.23 13.55 -10.34
C VAL A 81 20.50 12.06 -10.10
#